data_AF-A0A5P9H864-F1
#
_entry.id   AF-A0A5P9H864-F1
#
_cell.length_a   1.000
_cell.length_b   1.000
_cell.length_c   1.000
_cell.angle_alpha   90.00
_cell.angle_beta   90.00
_cell.angle_gamma   90.00
#
_symmetry.space_group_name_H-M   'P 1'
#
loop_
_entity.id
_entity.type
_entity.pdbx_description
1 polymer ?
#
loop_
_entity_poly.entity_id
_entity_poly.type
_entity_poly.pdbx_seq_one_letter_code
_entity_poly.pdbx_strand_id
1 'polypeptide(L)' 'MAAYEPEMSDLEFFGSKVMHDLAAFKAESDIILAKRTTPDLKDVADKVFTRDLFGSD' A
#
# COMPACT_ATOMS: atom_id res chain seq x y z
N MET A 1 -0.46 4.28 11.57
CA MET A 1 -1.06 3.48 10.48
C MET A 1 -1.39 4.44 9.36
N ALA A 2 -0.99 4.10 8.13
CA ALA A 2 -1.24 4.91 6.94
C ALA A 2 -1.89 4.05 5.88
N ALA A 3 -2.77 4.65 5.08
CA ALA A 3 -3.39 4.02 3.92
C ALA A 3 -2.93 4.75 2.66
N TYR A 4 -2.57 3.98 1.62
CA TYR A 4 -2.38 4.53 0.28
C TYR A 4 -3.68 4.40 -0.49
N GLU A 5 -4.28 5.52 -0.86
CA GLU A 5 -5.50 5.57 -1.65
C GLU A 5 -5.50 6.85 -2.50
N PRO A 6 -5.02 6.80 -3.75
CA PRO A 6 -4.81 8.00 -4.58
C PRO A 6 -6.12 8.68 -5.00
N GLU A 7 -7.24 7.94 -5.06
CA GLU A 7 -8.56 8.49 -5.40
C GLU A 7 -9.29 9.06 -4.15
N MET A 8 -8.77 8.73 -2.96
CA MET A 8 -9.06 9.26 -1.63
C MET A 8 -8.94 10.79 -1.55
N SER A 9 -9.98 11.63 -1.53
CA SER A 9 -9.76 13.08 -1.30
C SER A 9 -9.50 13.45 0.17
N ASP A 10 -9.98 12.63 1.12
CA ASP A 10 -9.79 12.85 2.54
C ASP A 10 -8.33 12.59 2.96
N LEU A 11 -7.87 13.31 3.99
CA LEU A 11 -6.53 13.14 4.57
C LEU A 11 -6.49 12.06 5.66
N GLU A 12 -7.65 11.58 6.12
CA GLU A 12 -7.76 10.59 7.18
C GLU A 12 -8.91 9.60 6.89
N PHE A 13 -8.66 8.33 7.15
CA PHE A 13 -9.62 7.24 7.00
C PHE A 13 -9.50 6.29 8.19
N PHE A 14 -10.58 6.12 8.96
CA PHE A 14 -10.59 5.33 10.20
C PHE A 14 -9.43 5.66 11.16
N GLY A 15 -9.11 6.94 11.34
CA GLY A 15 -7.99 7.38 12.19
C GLY A 15 -6.60 7.11 11.61
N SER A 16 -6.51 6.68 10.35
CA SER A 16 -5.26 6.50 9.63
C SER A 16 -5.05 7.61 8.62
N LYS A 17 -3.84 8.15 8.56
CA LYS A 17 -3.44 9.13 7.53
C LYS A 17 -3.60 8.50 6.14
N VAL A 18 -4.25 9.22 5.23
CA VAL A 18 -4.32 8.86 3.81
C VAL A 18 -3.15 9.50 3.07
N MET A 19 -2.44 8.71 2.29
CA MET A 19 -1.31 9.13 1.48
C MET A 19 -1.61 8.93 0.00
N HIS A 20 -1.26 9.93 -0.81
CA HIS A 20 -1.48 9.92 -2.27
C HIS A 20 -0.19 9.69 -3.05
N ASP A 21 0.96 9.83 -2.38
CA ASP A 21 2.27 9.53 -2.95
C ASP A 21 2.67 8.11 -2.58
N LEU A 22 2.72 7.24 -3.60
CA LEU A 22 3.10 5.84 -3.42
C LEU A 22 4.56 5.68 -2.99
N ALA A 23 5.47 6.51 -3.49
CA ALA A 23 6.88 6.44 -3.14
C ALA A 23 7.11 6.83 -1.67
N ALA A 24 6.45 7.89 -1.20
CA ALA A 24 6.47 8.27 0.21
C ALA A 24 5.86 7.16 1.09
N PHE A 25 4.71 6.61 0.68
CA PHE A 25 4.07 5.52 1.41
C PHE A 25 4.98 4.29 1.54
N LYS A 26 5.65 3.90 0.46
CA LYS A 26 6.64 2.82 0.47
C LYS A 26 7.82 3.13 1.38
N ALA A 27 8.34 4.36 1.37
CA ALA A 27 9.49 4.73 2.18
C ALA A 27 9.15 4.75 3.68
N GLU A 28 7.96 5.24 4.05
CA GLU A 28 7.49 5.34 5.44
C GLU A 28 6.99 4.00 6.01
N SER A 29 6.64 3.02 5.17
CA SER A 29 6.08 1.74 5.62
C SER A 29 7.16 0.71 5.95
N ASP A 30 7.17 0.23 7.19
CA ASP A 30 7.94 -0.96 7.59
C ASP A 30 7.33 -2.25 7.03
N ILE A 31 5.99 -2.31 6.98
CA ILE A 31 5.19 -3.45 6.52
C ILE A 31 4.02 -2.90 5.70
N ILE A 32 3.79 -3.48 4.52
CA ILE A 32 2.68 -3.11 3.62
C ILE A 32 1.70 -4.28 3.53
N LEU A 33 0.44 -4.04 3.88
CA LEU A 33 -0.64 -5.01 3.66
C LEU A 33 -1.33 -4.68 2.33
N ALA A 34 -1.27 -5.61 1.37
CA ALA A 34 -1.88 -5.43 0.06
C ALA A 34 -2.85 -6.56 -0.26
N LYS A 35 -4.04 -6.19 -0.77
CA LYS A 35 -5.05 -7.18 -1.20
C LYS A 35 -4.63 -7.95 -2.44
N ARG A 36 -3.85 -7.33 -3.33
CA ARG A 36 -3.30 -7.91 -4.55
C ARG A 36 -1.84 -7.51 -4.72
N THR A 37 -1.07 -8.34 -5.39
CA THR A 37 0.26 -7.95 -5.85
C THR A 37 0.12 -7.06 -7.09
N THR A 38 0.77 -5.89 -7.11
CA THR A 38 0.87 -5.02 -8.29
C THR A 38 2.34 -4.86 -8.68
N PRO A 39 2.68 -4.68 -9.97
CA PRO A 39 4.03 -4.32 -10.40
C PRO A 39 4.60 -3.11 -9.64
N ASP A 40 3.73 -2.18 -9.22
CA ASP A 40 4.13 -0.99 -8.49
C ASP A 40 4.67 -1.28 -7.09
N LEU A 41 4.52 -2.49 -6.56
CA LEU A 41 5.07 -2.88 -5.25
C LEU A 41 6.30 -3.80 -5.36
N LYS A 42 6.77 -4.07 -6.58
CA LYS A 42 7.84 -5.05 -6.85
C LYS A 42 9.17 -4.65 -6.21
N ASP A 43 9.45 -3.36 -6.13
CA ASP A 43 10.65 -2.77 -5.50
C ASP A 43 10.69 -2.90 -3.97
N VAL A 44 9.54 -3.24 -3.34
CA VAL A 44 9.39 -3.41 -1.89
C VAL A 44 8.77 -4.76 -1.54
N ALA A 45 8.92 -5.76 -2.40
CA ALA A 45 8.27 -7.05 -2.27
C ALA A 45 8.63 -7.79 -0.97
N ASP A 46 9.81 -7.53 -0.40
CA ASP A 46 10.28 -8.10 0.87
C ASP A 46 9.45 -7.68 2.09
N LYS A 47 8.74 -6.55 2.00
CA LYS A 47 7.88 -6.02 3.07
C LYS A 47 6.40 -5.97 2.72
N VAL A 48 6.00 -6.58 1.59
CA VAL A 48 4.61 -6.68 1.18
C VAL A 48 4.03 -8.00 1.67
N PHE A 49 3.04 -7.91 2.55
CA PHE A 49 2.25 -9.04 3.02
C PHE A 49 0.94 -9.07 2.27
N THR A 50 0.77 -10.12 1.49
CA THR A 50 -0.45 -10.37 0.75
C THR A 50 -0.86 -11.82 0.93
N ARG A 51 -2.18 -12.07 0.93
CA ARG A 51 -2.74 -13.42 0.83
C ARG A 51 -3.12 -13.77 -0.59
N ASP A 52 -2.66 -12.99 -1.55
CA ASP A 52 -2.81 -13.25 -2.97
C ASP A 52 -1.97 -14.49 -3.33
N LEU A 53 -2.60 -15.66 -3.30
CA LEU A 53 -1.99 -16.97 -3.58
C LEU A 53 -1.87 -17.25 -5.07
N PHE A 54 -2.65 -16.52 -5.87
CA PHE A 54 -2.69 -16.61 -7.32
C PHE A 54 -2.41 -15.21 -7.81
N GLY A 55 -1.14 -14.90 -8.09
CA GLY A 55 -0.72 -13.64 -8.74
C GLY A 55 -1.22 -13.56 -10.18
N SER A 56 -2.53 -13.74 -10.36
CA SER A 56 -3.23 -13.93 -11.62
C SER A 56 -4.46 -13.03 -11.60
N ASP A 57 -4.25 -11.74 -11.86
CA ASP A 57 -4.52 -11.13 -13.17
C ASP A 57 -3.75 -9.80 -13.29
#